data_AF-A0A9W6M5Q7-F1
#
_entry.id   AF-A0A9W6M5Q7-F1
#
_cell.length_a   1.000
_cell.length_b   1.000
_cell.length_c   1.000
_cell.angle_alpha   90.00
_cell.angle_beta   90.00
_cell.angle_gamma   90.00
#
_symmetry.space_group_name_H-M   'P 1'
#
loop_
_entity.id
_entity.type
_entity.pdbx_description
1 polymer ?
#
loop_
_entity_poly.entity_id
_entity_poly.type
_entity_poly.pdbx_seq_one_letter_code
_entity_poly.pdbx_strand_id
1 'polypeptide(L)' 'MPEETQDSPALAQNEATEDERLQGLVAQVRADLSGEDAATVETAVRRRLDDTGIDVDEELVRRLVEELSA' A
#
# COMPACT_ATOMS: atom_id res chain seq x y z
N MET A 1 -10.41 -41.95 -18.74
CA MET A 1 -10.17 -40.52 -18.50
C MET A 1 -10.04 -40.37 -16.99
N PRO A 2 -8.88 -40.03 -16.41
CA PRO A 2 -8.81 -39.78 -14.99
C PRO A 2 -9.31 -38.36 -14.72
N GLU A 3 -10.23 -38.23 -13.77
CA GLU A 3 -10.71 -36.96 -13.23
C GLU A 3 -9.60 -36.37 -12.35
N GLU A 4 -8.94 -35.31 -12.81
CA GLU A 4 -8.00 -34.54 -12.00
C GLU A 4 -8.80 -33.76 -10.95
N THR A 5 -9.00 -34.38 -9.78
CA THR A 5 -9.63 -33.73 -8.64
C THR A 5 -8.66 -32.71 -8.07
N GLN A 6 -9.02 -31.43 -8.10
CA GLN A 6 -8.25 -30.35 -7.47
C GLN A 6 -8.41 -30.47 -5.95
N ASP A 7 -7.45 -31.13 -5.28
CA ASP A 7 -7.57 -31.53 -3.87
C ASP A 7 -7.33 -30.42 -2.84
N SER A 8 -7.01 -29.18 -3.23
CA SER A 8 -6.95 -28.04 -2.29
C SER A 8 -6.83 -26.70 -3.02
N PRO A 9 -7.26 -25.59 -2.39
CA PRO A 9 -6.94 -24.26 -2.91
C PRO A 9 -5.42 -24.08 -2.92
N ALA A 10 -4.85 -23.70 -4.06
CA ALA A 10 -3.46 -23.24 -4.12
C ALA A 10 -3.34 -21.93 -3.33
N LEU A 11 -2.90 -22.03 -2.06
CA LEU A 11 -2.89 -20.94 -1.08
C LEU A 11 -1.81 -19.88 -1.31
N ALA A 12 -0.86 -20.11 -2.21
CA ALA A 12 0.25 -19.19 -2.47
C ALA A 12 0.44 -19.01 -3.99
N GLN A 13 -0.38 -18.19 -4.62
CA GLN A 13 -0.19 -17.81 -6.03
C GLN A 13 0.06 -16.30 -6.21
N ASN A 14 -0.03 -15.50 -5.15
CA ASN A 14 0.13 -14.04 -5.18
C ASN A 14 0.74 -13.52 -3.87
N GLU A 15 1.93 -13.99 -3.50
CA GLU A 15 2.74 -13.25 -2.52
C GLU A 15 3.23 -11.97 -3.21
N ALA A 16 2.55 -10.86 -2.94
CA ALA A 16 3.03 -9.56 -3.35
C ALA A 16 4.33 -9.27 -2.58
N THR A 17 5.37 -8.92 -3.34
CA THR A 17 6.63 -8.42 -2.77
C THR A 17 6.36 -7.18 -1.91
N GLU A 18 7.27 -6.87 -0.99
CA GLU A 18 7.14 -5.71 -0.10
C GLU A 18 7.01 -4.40 -0.90
N ASP A 19 7.73 -4.29 -2.02
CA ASP A 19 7.60 -3.21 -3.01
C ASP A 19 6.21 -3.13 -3.65
N GLU A 20 5.64 -4.24 -4.09
CA GLU A 20 4.28 -4.26 -4.67
C GLU A 20 3.22 -3.86 -3.64
N ARG A 21 3.42 -4.26 -2.37
CA ARG A 21 2.55 -3.85 -1.26
C ARG A 21 2.68 -2.35 -0.99
N LEU A 22 3.90 -1.82 -1.00
CA LEU A 22 4.14 -0.39 -0.84
C LEU A 22 3.53 0.43 -1.99
N GLN A 23 3.71 0.00 -3.23
CA GLN A 23 3.12 0.68 -4.38
C GLN A 23 1.59 0.66 -4.35
N GLY A 24 0.99 -0.46 -3.97
CA GLY A 24 -0.46 -0.57 -3.78
C GLY A 24 -0.98 0.37 -2.68
N LEU A 25 -0.26 0.43 -1.56
CA LEU A 25 -0.56 1.33 -0.46
C LEU A 25 -0.51 2.80 -0.90
N VAL A 26 0.56 3.20 -1.58
CA VAL A 26 0.72 4.55 -2.12
C VAL A 26 -0.41 4.92 -3.08
N ALA A 27 -0.79 4.01 -3.98
CA ALA A 27 -1.90 4.25 -4.90
C ALA A 27 -3.24 4.45 -4.18
N GLN A 28 -3.48 3.68 -3.10
CA GLN A 28 -4.69 3.81 -2.30
C GLN A 28 -4.72 5.12 -1.50
N VAL A 29 -3.60 5.47 -0.86
CA VAL A 29 -3.45 6.73 -0.12
C VAL A 29 -3.63 7.94 -1.05
N ARG A 30 -3.14 7.86 -2.31
CA ARG A 30 -3.40 8.87 -3.35
C ARG A 30 -4.87 9.02 -3.69
N ALA A 31 -5.60 7.92 -3.81
CA ALA A 31 -7.03 7.99 -4.06
C ALA A 31 -7.81 8.55 -2.85
N ASP A 32 -7.39 8.19 -1.64
CA ASP A 32 -8.10 8.54 -0.40
C ASP A 32 -7.89 10.01 0.03
N LEU A 33 -6.72 10.60 -0.26
CA LEU A 33 -6.29 11.90 0.29
C LEU A 33 -6.10 13.02 -0.73
N SER A 34 -6.37 12.76 -2.02
CA SER A 34 -6.24 13.80 -3.05
C SER A 34 -7.15 14.99 -2.75
N GLY A 35 -6.55 16.19 -2.63
CA GLY A 35 -7.25 17.45 -2.37
C GLY A 35 -7.48 17.79 -0.89
N GLU A 36 -6.93 17.00 0.03
CA GLU A 36 -6.90 17.31 1.47
C GLU A 36 -5.73 18.27 1.81
N ASP A 37 -5.81 18.97 2.95
CA ASP A 37 -4.74 19.84 3.43
C ASP A 37 -3.49 19.03 3.83
N ALA A 38 -2.30 19.59 3.61
CA ALA A 38 -1.01 18.94 3.87
C ALA A 38 -0.88 18.34 5.28
N ALA A 39 -1.42 19.00 6.31
CA ALA A 39 -1.35 18.49 7.69
C ALA A 39 -2.20 17.21 7.88
N THR A 40 -3.35 17.15 7.22
CA THR A 40 -4.23 15.97 7.21
C THR A 40 -3.59 14.83 6.43
N VAL A 41 -3.01 15.15 5.27
CA VAL A 41 -2.28 14.22 4.41
C VAL A 41 -1.12 13.58 5.17
N GLU A 42 -0.25 14.37 5.80
CA GLU A 42 0.92 13.88 6.55
C GLU A 42 0.51 12.91 7.67
N THR A 43 -0.51 13.29 8.45
CA THR A 43 -1.00 12.47 9.55
C THR A 43 -1.59 11.15 9.05
N ALA A 44 -2.34 11.18 7.95
CA ALA A 44 -2.96 10.00 7.37
C ALA A 44 -1.95 9.06 6.71
N VAL A 45 -0.96 9.60 5.98
CA VAL A 45 0.13 8.84 5.36
C VAL A 45 0.92 8.08 6.43
N ARG A 46 1.39 8.76 7.48
CA ARG A 46 2.17 8.12 8.56
C ARG A 46 1.38 7.00 9.24
N ARG A 47 0.13 7.27 9.61
CA ARG A 47 -0.73 6.26 10.25
C ARG A 47 -0.93 5.03 9.36
N ARG A 48 -1.11 5.22 8.05
CA ARG A 48 -1.33 4.11 7.11
C ARG A 48 -0.10 3.23 6.98
N LEU A 49 1.09 3.83 6.99
CA LEU A 49 2.36 3.12 6.93
C LEU A 49 2.59 2.30 8.21
N ASP A 50 2.36 2.92 9.37
CA ASP A 50 2.39 2.24 10.68
C ASP A 50 1.43 1.03 10.72
N ASP A 51 0.19 1.20 10.23
CA ASP A 51 -0.83 0.13 10.20
C ASP A 51 -0.40 -1.07 9.33
N THR A 52 0.46 -0.85 8.33
CA THR A 52 0.96 -1.89 7.43
C THR A 52 2.24 -2.58 7.90
N GLY A 53 2.94 -1.99 8.87
CA GLY A 53 4.23 -2.47 9.35
C GLY A 53 5.34 -2.43 8.30
N ILE A 54 5.19 -1.60 7.27
CA ILE A 54 6.21 -1.38 6.24
C ILE A 54 7.13 -0.26 6.72
N ASP A 55 8.40 -0.58 6.96
CA ASP A 55 9.42 0.42 7.25
C ASP A 55 9.71 1.22 5.97
N VAL A 56 9.34 2.49 5.96
CA VAL A 56 9.66 3.42 4.88
C VAL A 56 10.50 4.58 5.37
N ASP A 57 11.41 5.04 4.51
CA ASP A 57 12.24 6.20 4.80
C ASP A 57 11.40 7.47 4.90
N GLU A 58 11.78 8.39 5.81
CA GLU A 58 11.14 9.70 5.98
C GLU A 58 11.17 10.53 4.67
N GLU A 59 12.15 10.30 3.80
CA GLU A 59 12.22 10.92 2.48
C GLU A 59 11.04 10.52 1.58
N LEU A 60 10.64 9.25 1.64
CA LEU A 60 9.53 8.71 0.87
C LEU A 60 8.21 9.26 1.42
N VAL A 61 8.08 9.35 2.74
CA VAL A 61 6.94 9.99 3.41
C VAL A 61 6.80 11.45 2.96
N ARG A 62 7.90 12.22 3.01
CA ARG A 62 7.90 13.63 2.60
C ARG A 62 7.49 13.82 1.15
N ARG A 63 8.04 13.01 0.23
CA ARG A 63 7.68 13.06 -1.19
C ARG A 63 6.20 12.73 -1.41
N LEU A 64 5.65 11.74 -0.70
CA LEU A 64 4.23 11.41 -0.78
C LEU A 64 3.35 12.55 -0.29
N VAL A 65 3.70 13.18 0.83
CA VAL A 65 2.94 14.31 1.38
C VAL A 65 2.95 15.49 0.40
N GLU A 66 4.11 15.83 -0.17
CA GLU A 66 4.23 16.90 -1.17
C GLU A 66 3.38 16.60 -2.42
N GLU A 67 3.36 15.35 -2.89
CA GLU A 67 2.58 14.97 -4.07
C GLU A 67 1.06 15.01 -3.83
N LEU A 68 0.62 14.64 -2.63
CA LEU A 68 -0.79 14.52 -2.27
C LEU A 68 -1.44 15.86 -1.90
N SER A 69 -0.64 16.82 -1.46
CA SER A 69 -1.08 18.16 -1.05
C SER A 69 -0.90 19.24 -2.12
N ALA A 70 -0.39 18.86 -3.30
CA ALA A 70 -0.23 19.72 -4.48
C ALA A 70 -1.52 19.85 -5.30
#